data_AF-A0A2U3K2V4-F1
#
_entry.id   AF-A0A2U3K2V4-F1
#
_cell.length_a   1.000
_cell.length_b   1.000
_cell.length_c   1.000
_cell.angle_alpha   90.00
_cell.angle_beta   90.00
_cell.angle_gamma   90.00
#
_symmetry.space_group_name_H-M   'P 1'
#
loop_
_entity.id
_entity.type
_entity.pdbx_description
1 polymer ?
#
loop_
_entity_poly.entity_id
_entity_poly.type
_entity_poly.pdbx_seq_one_letter_code
_entity_poly.pdbx_strand_id
1 'polypeptide(L)'
;MKSREIGITGGQIDTMPTVAYLLGINEESYKNTVFGRNLLNTNKNFAVLANRQYVGEATNNQEQQEEIKGIDLADIIIRKNYFKEQGYK
;
A
#
# COMPACT_ATOMS: atom_id res chain seq x y z
N MET A 1 -18.12 20.89 -0.23
CA MET A 1 -17.95 19.57 0.42
C MET A 1 -17.59 19.81 1.89
N LYS A 2 -18.11 19.01 2.83
CA LYS A 2 -17.64 19.06 4.23
C LYS A 2 -16.40 18.18 4.34
N SER A 3 -15.34 18.70 4.95
CA SER A 3 -14.16 17.90 5.29
C SER A 3 -14.52 16.88 6.38
N ARG A 4 -13.80 15.77 6.39
CA ARG A 4 -13.92 14.70 7.40
C ARG A 4 -12.51 14.27 7.81
N GLU A 5 -12.28 14.13 9.10
CA GLU A 5 -11.08 13.49 9.63
C GLU A 5 -11.18 11.97 9.47
N ILE A 6 -10.08 11.33 9.09
CA ILE A 6 -9.98 9.88 8.95
C ILE A 6 -8.89 9.41 9.93
N GLY A 7 -9.31 8.91 11.09
CA GLY A 7 -8.43 8.44 12.15
C GLY A 7 -7.92 7.01 11.92
N ILE A 8 -7.28 6.75 10.78
CA ILE A 8 -6.65 5.46 10.49
C ILE A 8 -5.13 5.58 10.42
N THR A 9 -4.45 4.52 10.83
CA THR A 9 -3.01 4.34 10.67
C THR A 9 -2.74 3.95 9.22
N GLY A 10 -1.99 4.79 8.52
CA GLY A 10 -1.56 4.56 7.14
C GLY A 10 -0.06 4.83 6.98
N GLY A 11 0.53 4.23 5.94
CA GLY A 11 1.91 4.46 5.54
C GLY A 11 2.03 5.43 4.37
N GLN A 12 3.24 5.92 4.10
CA GLN A 12 3.46 6.81 2.94
C GLN A 12 3.10 6.14 1.60
N ILE A 13 3.25 4.82 1.50
CA ILE A 13 2.91 4.03 0.32
C ILE A 13 1.43 4.10 -0.07
N ASP A 14 0.55 4.42 0.90
CA ASP A 14 -0.90 4.50 0.71
C ASP A 14 -1.30 5.81 0.00
N THR A 15 -0.39 6.78 -0.11
CA THR A 15 -0.66 8.09 -0.72
C THR A 15 -1.01 7.95 -2.21
N MET A 16 -0.24 7.16 -2.96
CA MET A 16 -0.45 7.01 -4.40
C MET A 16 -1.85 6.46 -4.74
N PRO A 17 -2.27 5.29 -4.23
CA PRO A 17 -3.61 4.76 -4.51
C PRO A 17 -4.72 5.66 -3.96
N THR A 18 -4.51 6.36 -2.84
CA THR A 18 -5.48 7.30 -2.28
C THR A 18 -5.70 8.51 -3.20
N VAL A 19 -4.62 9.11 -3.70
CA VAL A 19 -4.69 10.26 -4.61
C VAL A 19 -5.25 9.83 -5.97
N ALA A 20 -4.85 8.67 -6.50
CA ALA A 20 -5.38 8.13 -7.75
C ALA A 20 -6.92 7.98 -7.69
N TYR A 21 -7.43 7.45 -6.58
CA TYR A 21 -8.86 7.34 -6.33
C TYR A 21 -9.56 8.71 -6.29
N LEU A 22 -8.97 9.71 -5.61
CA LEU A 22 -9.51 11.07 -5.57
C LEU A 22 -9.56 11.74 -6.96
N LEU A 23 -8.63 11.39 -7.84
CA LEU A 23 -8.59 11.86 -9.22
C LEU A 23 -9.52 11.08 -10.16
N GLY A 24 -10.26 10.09 -9.66
CA GLY A 24 -11.16 9.26 -10.47
C GLY A 24 -10.45 8.26 -11.37
N ILE A 25 -9.18 7.94 -11.09
CA ILE A 25 -8.43 6.91 -11.83
C ILE A 25 -8.96 5.53 -11.45
N ASN A 26 -9.23 4.70 -12.44
CA ASN A 26 -9.71 3.33 -12.22
C ASN A 26 -8.63 2.46 -11.54
N GLU A 27 -8.97 1.82 -10.44
CA GLU A 27 -8.07 0.96 -9.66
C GLU A 27 -7.43 -0.17 -10.48
N GLU A 28 -8.15 -0.73 -11.46
CA GLU A 28 -7.64 -1.76 -12.36
C GLU A 28 -6.39 -1.31 -13.13
N SER A 29 -6.21 -0.01 -13.32
CA SER A 29 -5.04 0.53 -14.03
C SER A 29 -3.74 0.51 -13.22
N TYR A 30 -3.80 0.45 -11.88
CA TYR A 30 -2.62 0.59 -11.03
C TYR A 30 -2.52 -0.46 -9.91
N LYS A 31 -3.56 -1.25 -9.64
CA LYS A 31 -3.56 -2.21 -8.51
C LYS A 31 -2.41 -3.22 -8.52
N ASN A 32 -1.86 -3.52 -9.69
CA ASN A 32 -0.73 -4.45 -9.85
C ASN A 32 0.64 -3.75 -9.79
N THR A 33 0.68 -2.43 -9.62
CA THR A 33 1.90 -1.62 -9.60
C THR A 33 2.15 -0.94 -8.25
N VAL A 34 1.27 -1.14 -7.27
CA VAL A 34 1.34 -0.50 -5.95
C VAL A 34 1.19 -1.51 -4.84
N PHE A 35 1.84 -1.24 -3.71
CA PHE A 35 1.69 -2.02 -2.47
C PHE A 35 0.75 -1.37 -1.46
N GLY A 36 0.55 -0.06 -1.57
CA GLY A 36 -0.31 0.68 -0.66
C GLY A 36 -1.80 0.42 -0.92
N ARG A 37 -2.62 0.91 0.00
CA ARG A 37 -4.08 0.86 -0.04
C ARG A 37 -4.68 2.26 -0.12
N ASN A 38 -5.88 2.37 -0.65
CA ASN A 38 -6.65 3.61 -0.58
C ASN A 38 -7.19 3.82 0.85
N LEU A 39 -6.73 4.90 1.51
CA LEU A 39 -7.11 5.25 2.88
C LEU A 39 -8.57 5.71 3.02
N LEU A 40 -9.26 5.99 1.91
CA LEU A 40 -10.65 6.47 1.93
C LEU A 40 -11.69 5.34 1.92
N ASN A 41 -11.29 4.11 1.57
CA ASN A 41 -12.19 2.97 1.39
C ASN A 41 -11.67 1.65 1.99
N THR A 42 -10.62 1.69 2.81
CA THR A 42 -10.02 0.52 3.46
C THR A 42 -10.60 0.26 4.86
N ASN A 43 -10.63 -1.02 5.25
CA ASN A 43 -10.92 -1.44 6.63
C ASN A 43 -9.64 -1.81 7.41
N LYS A 44 -8.46 -1.65 6.80
CA LYS A 44 -7.17 -1.98 7.42
C LYS A 44 -6.58 -0.75 8.14
N ASN A 45 -6.12 -0.94 9.38
CA ASN A 45 -5.63 0.13 10.25
C ASN A 45 -4.20 -0.17 10.72
N PHE A 46 -3.22 -0.06 9.81
CA PHE A 46 -1.82 -0.31 10.15
C PHE A 46 -0.84 0.37 9.19
N ALA A 47 0.44 0.35 9.55
CA ALA A 47 1.55 0.63 8.66
C ALA A 47 2.72 -0.33 8.95
N VAL A 48 3.49 -0.67 7.92
CA VAL A 48 4.76 -1.39 8.08
C VAL A 48 5.88 -0.40 7.83
N LEU A 49 6.74 -0.23 8.84
CA LEU A 49 7.90 0.65 8.76
C LEU A 49 9.05 -0.05 8.01
N ALA A 50 9.99 0.74 7.50
CA ALA A 50 11.14 0.22 6.74
C ALA A 50 12.03 -0.75 7.54
N ASN A 51 12.00 -0.67 8.87
CA ASN A 51 12.68 -1.59 9.78
C ASN A 51 11.87 -2.88 10.06
N ARG A 52 10.82 -3.16 9.27
CA ARG A 52 9.87 -4.28 9.42
C ARG A 52 9.00 -4.24 10.68
N GLN A 53 8.95 -3.11 11.38
CA GLN A 53 8.02 -2.95 12.49
C GLN A 53 6.60 -2.73 11.97
N TYR A 54 5.68 -3.57 12.43
CA TYR A 54 4.24 -3.41 12.18
C TYR A 54 3.66 -2.49 13.26
N VAL A 55 2.92 -1.46 12.85
CA VAL A 55 2.28 -0.47 13.73
C VAL A 55 0.79 -0.45 13.44
N GLY A 56 -0.06 -0.61 14.46
CA GLY A 56 -1.52 -0.64 14.33
C GLY A 56 -2.09 -2.02 14.64
N GLU A 57 -3.26 -2.30 14.09
CA GLU A 57 -4.02 -3.50 14.39
C GLU A 57 -3.89 -4.51 13.24
N ALA A 58 -3.62 -5.76 13.58
CA ALA A 58 -3.65 -6.89 12.65
C ALA A 58 -4.86 -7.77 12.99
N THR A 59 -5.54 -8.32 11.98
CA THR A 59 -6.65 -9.25 12.23
C THR A 59 -6.14 -10.55 12.84
N ASN A 60 -4.96 -10.99 12.43
CA ASN A 60 -4.29 -12.18 12.93
C ASN A 60 -2.77 -12.14 12.64
N ASN A 61 -2.03 -13.06 13.26
CA ASN A 61 -0.58 -13.16 13.10
C ASN A 61 -0.15 -13.46 11.66
N GLN A 62 -0.95 -14.22 10.89
CA GLN A 62 -0.59 -14.56 9.51
C GLN A 62 -0.63 -13.32 8.61
N GLU A 63 -1.70 -12.54 8.69
CA GLU A 63 -1.83 -11.27 7.96
C GLU A 63 -0.66 -10.34 8.31
N GLN A 64 -0.36 -10.17 9.59
CA GLN A 64 0.78 -9.35 10.01
C GLN A 64 2.09 -9.77 9.34
N GLN A 65 2.37 -11.07 9.25
CA GLN A 65 3.57 -11.59 8.60
C GLN A 65 3.56 -11.40 7.09
N GLU A 66 2.40 -11.53 6.43
CA GLU A 66 2.25 -11.28 4.99
C GLU A 66 2.52 -9.81 4.65
N GLU A 67 2.02 -8.89 5.47
CA GLU A 67 2.24 -7.44 5.28
C GLU A 67 3.71 -7.05 5.51
N ILE A 68 4.40 -7.68 6.48
CA ILE A 68 5.84 -7.50 6.67
C ILE A 68 6.65 -8.01 5.47
N LYS A 69 6.28 -9.17 4.89
CA LYS A 69 6.92 -9.72 3.69
C LYS A 69 6.78 -8.81 2.46
N GLY A 70 5.80 -7.91 2.44
CA GLY A 70 5.66 -6.88 1.41
C GLY A 70 6.93 -6.04 1.22
N ILE A 71 7.68 -5.79 2.30
CA ILE A 71 8.97 -5.07 2.25
C ILE A 71 10.01 -5.85 1.44
N ASP A 72 10.08 -7.17 1.64
CA ASP A 72 11.05 -8.02 0.92
C ASP A 72 10.67 -8.13 -0.56
N LEU A 73 9.37 -8.22 -0.87
CA LEU A 73 8.90 -8.23 -2.26
C LEU A 73 9.18 -6.90 -2.97
N ALA A 74 8.99 -5.78 -2.29
CA ALA A 74 9.34 -4.46 -2.82
C ALA A 74 10.84 -4.34 -3.14
N ASP A 75 11.72 -4.81 -2.25
CA ASP A 75 13.17 -4.85 -2.49
C ASP A 75 13.53 -5.72 -3.71
N ILE A 76 12.89 -6.88 -3.88
CA ILE A 76 13.07 -7.74 -5.05
C ILE A 76 12.63 -7.02 -6.34
N ILE A 77 11.46 -6.40 -6.36
CA ILE A 77 10.93 -5.67 -7.52
C ILE A 77 11.89 -4.55 -7.95
N ILE A 78 12.42 -3.79 -6.98
CA ILE A 78 13.37 -2.71 -7.23
C ILE A 78 14.68 -3.28 -7.77
N ARG A 79 15.28 -4.27 -7.09
CA ARG A 79 16.58 -4.85 -7.48
C ARG A 79 16.55 -5.55 -8.82
N LYS A 80 15.43 -6.18 -9.17
CA LYS A 80 15.24 -6.84 -10.46
C LYS A 80 14.83 -5.89 -11.56
N ASN A 81 14.57 -4.62 -11.25
CA ASN A 81 14.01 -3.68 -12.21
C ASN A 81 12.76 -4.28 -12.89
N TYR A 82 11.91 -4.94 -12.08
CA TYR A 82 10.89 -5.88 -12.56
C TYR A 82 9.96 -5.26 -13.60
N PHE A 83 9.50 -4.02 -13.36
CA PHE A 83 8.60 -3.34 -14.29
C PHE A 83 9.24 -3.12 -15.67
N LYS A 84 10.54 -2.79 -15.72
CA LYS A 84 11.26 -2.68 -17.00
C LYS A 84 11.35 -4.02 -17.72
N GLU A 85 11.65 -5.11 -16.99
CA GLU A 85 11.73 -6.46 -17.57
C GLU A 85 10.37 -6.96 -18.09
N GLN A 86 9.27 -6.57 -17.44
CA GLN A 86 7.90 -6.88 -17.89
C GLN A 86 7.39 -5.96 -19.01
N GLY A 87 8.20 -5.00 -19.47
CA GLY A 87 7.83 -4.11 -20.57
C GLY A 87 6.89 -2.97 -20.19
N TYR A 88 6.77 -2.64 -18.89
CA TYR A 88 6.18 -1.37 -18.47
C TYR A 88 7.09 -0.24 -18.95
N LYS A 89 6.51 0.73 -19.67
CA LYS A 89 7.20 1.86 -20.29
C LYS A 89 7.02 3.13 -19.47
#